data_AF-A0A645HI47-F1
#
_entry.id   AF-A0A645HI47-F1
#
_cell.length_a   1.000
_cell.length_b   1.000
_cell.length_c   1.000
_cell.angle_alpha   90.00
_cell.angle_beta   90.00
_cell.angle_gamma   90.00
#
_symmetry.space_group_name_H-M   'P 1'
#
loop_
_entity.id
_entity.type
_entity.pdbx_description
1 polymer ?
#
loop_
_entity_poly.entity_id
_entity_poly.type
_entity_poly.pdbx_seq_one_letter_code
_entity_poly.pdbx_strand_id
1 'polypeptide(L)'
;MIIEKYDWKFNVDIQKTQSMYGNRVKSEIYAQSQLTELVNFLNELGIDIEKPDEYNSDLSDVVYTFIGSAESETNYEIDMYGKERFISIVIYNNNGSVMLEVFGMN
;
A
#
# COMPACT_ATOMS: atom_id res chain seq x y z
N MET A 1 -7.93 0.25 -13.67
CA MET A 1 -7.36 -1.11 -13.81
C MET A 1 -7.93 -1.94 -12.68
N ILE A 2 -8.34 -3.18 -12.95
CA ILE A 2 -8.83 -4.10 -11.91
C ILE A 2 -7.70 -5.07 -11.56
N ILE A 3 -7.43 -5.23 -10.27
CA ILE A 3 -6.45 -6.17 -9.72
C ILE A 3 -7.16 -7.03 -8.67
N GLU A 4 -7.01 -8.34 -8.75
CA GLU A 4 -7.62 -9.30 -7.83
C GLU A 4 -6.53 -10.09 -7.10
N LYS A 5 -6.38 -9.88 -5.80
CA LYS A 5 -5.37 -10.51 -4.94
C LYS A 5 -5.83 -10.53 -3.48
N TYR A 6 -5.38 -11.50 -2.70
CA TYR A 6 -5.66 -11.58 -1.25
C TYR A 6 -7.16 -11.55 -0.90
N ASP A 7 -8.00 -12.10 -1.79
CA ASP A 7 -9.47 -12.01 -1.72
C ASP A 7 -10.03 -10.58 -1.70
N TRP A 8 -9.27 -9.66 -2.31
CA TRP A 8 -9.66 -8.29 -2.59
C TRP A 8 -9.71 -8.04 -4.10
N LYS A 9 -10.66 -7.18 -4.48
CA LYS A 9 -10.75 -6.58 -5.81
C LYS A 9 -10.46 -5.09 -5.72
N PHE A 10 -9.35 -4.66 -6.30
CA PHE A 10 -8.92 -3.27 -6.36
C PHE A 10 -9.25 -2.70 -7.73
N ASN A 11 -10.05 -1.63 -7.76
CA ASN A 11 -10.27 -0.84 -8.96
C ASN A 11 -9.47 0.45 -8.86
N VAL A 12 -8.36 0.53 -9.58
CA VAL A 12 -7.34 1.57 -9.42
C VAL A 12 -7.26 2.46 -10.66
N ASP A 13 -7.26 3.77 -10.45
CA ASP A 13 -6.79 4.75 -11.44
C ASP A 13 -5.27 4.89 -11.31
N ILE A 14 -4.54 4.07 -12.06
CA ILE A 14 -3.08 3.98 -12.02
C ILE A 14 -2.43 5.31 -12.43
N GLN A 15 -2.94 5.97 -13.46
CA GLN A 15 -2.36 7.21 -13.97
C GLN A 15 -2.47 8.32 -12.94
N LYS A 16 -3.65 8.47 -12.32
CA LYS A 16 -3.86 9.48 -11.29
C LYS A 16 -3.10 9.16 -10.01
N THR A 17 -3.02 7.88 -9.64
CA THR A 17 -2.22 7.43 -8.48
C THR A 17 -0.74 7.76 -8.70
N GLN A 18 -0.14 7.34 -9.81
CA GLN A 18 1.27 7.64 -10.11
C GLN A 18 1.55 9.15 -10.18
N SER A 19 0.63 9.95 -10.73
CA SER A 19 0.76 11.40 -10.76
C SER A 19 0.81 12.02 -9.35
N MET A 20 0.03 11.47 -8.41
CA MET A 20 0.03 11.89 -7.01
C MET A 20 1.40 11.61 -6.36
N TYR A 21 1.98 10.43 -6.55
CA TYR A 21 3.31 10.08 -6.03
C TYR A 21 4.46 10.83 -6.71
N GLY A 22 4.30 11.23 -7.98
CA GLY A 22 5.28 12.05 -8.69
C GLY A 22 5.64 13.35 -7.97
N ASN A 23 4.67 13.95 -7.27
CA ASN A 23 4.82 15.23 -6.57
C ASN A 23 5.27 15.10 -5.10
N ARG A 24 5.43 13.88 -4.58
CA ARG A 24 5.78 13.65 -3.18
C ARG A 24 7.29 13.60 -2.94
N VAL A 25 7.67 14.00 -1.74
CA VAL A 25 9.04 13.91 -1.22
C VAL A 25 9.31 12.46 -0.81
N LYS A 26 10.52 11.98 -1.08
CA LYS A 26 10.95 10.66 -0.63
C LYS A 26 11.16 10.63 0.88
N SER A 27 10.75 9.54 1.52
CA SER A 27 11.02 9.21 2.92
C SER A 27 12.22 8.28 3.03
N GLU A 28 12.69 8.00 4.25
CA GLU A 28 13.79 7.06 4.54
C GLU A 28 13.34 5.59 4.50
N ILE A 29 12.40 5.26 3.61
CA ILE A 29 11.94 3.90 3.35
C ILE A 29 12.65 3.42 2.08
N TYR A 30 13.35 2.29 2.17
CA TYR A 30 14.10 1.71 1.05
C TYR A 30 13.38 0.49 0.51
N ALA A 31 12.91 0.53 -0.75
CA ALA A 31 12.15 -0.57 -1.36
C ALA A 31 12.89 -1.92 -1.27
N GLN A 32 14.21 -1.91 -1.47
CA GLN A 32 15.06 -3.10 -1.43
C GLN A 32 15.20 -3.73 -0.04
N SER A 33 14.89 -2.98 1.03
CA SER A 33 14.90 -3.53 2.39
C SER A 33 13.55 -4.12 2.77
N GLN A 34 12.51 -3.99 1.94
CA GLN A 34 11.15 -4.45 2.24
C GLN A 34 10.86 -5.84 1.65
N LEU A 35 9.75 -6.45 2.08
CA LEU A 35 9.29 -7.70 1.47
C LEU A 35 8.99 -7.45 -0.01
N THR A 36 9.59 -8.27 -0.89
CA THR A 36 9.37 -8.18 -2.34
C THR A 36 7.88 -8.26 -2.70
N GLU A 37 7.11 -9.04 -1.95
CA GLU A 37 5.66 -9.15 -2.10
C GLU A 37 4.95 -7.81 -1.86
N LEU A 38 5.27 -7.10 -0.78
CA LEU A 38 4.74 -5.76 -0.49
C LEU A 38 5.11 -4.78 -1.60
N VAL A 39 6.38 -4.75 -2.00
CA VAL A 39 6.87 -3.83 -3.04
C VAL A 39 6.14 -4.06 -4.35
N ASN A 40 5.97 -5.32 -4.75
CA ASN A 40 5.25 -5.66 -5.97
C ASN A 40 3.76 -5.30 -5.88
N PHE A 41 3.13 -5.57 -4.74
CA PHE A 41 1.73 -5.21 -4.52
C PHE A 41 1.50 -3.70 -4.61
N LEU A 42 2.30 -2.89 -3.91
CA LEU A 42 2.19 -1.42 -3.99
C LEU A 42 2.47 -0.91 -5.42
N ASN A 43 3.48 -1.45 -6.10
CA ASN A 43 3.79 -1.07 -7.48
C ASN A 43 2.62 -1.36 -8.44
N GLU A 44 1.92 -2.49 -8.28
CA GLU A 44 0.73 -2.82 -9.08
C GLU A 44 -0.42 -1.83 -8.86
N LEU A 45 -0.54 -1.27 -7.65
CA LEU A 45 -1.48 -0.19 -7.34
C LEU A 45 -1.00 1.19 -7.81
N GLY A 46 0.18 1.29 -8.42
CA GLY A 46 0.79 2.55 -8.85
C GLY A 46 1.37 3.39 -7.70
N ILE A 47 1.60 2.78 -6.55
CA ILE A 47 2.15 3.39 -5.34
C ILE A 47 3.68 3.32 -5.38
N ASP A 48 4.34 4.44 -5.08
CA ASP A 48 5.78 4.49 -4.82
C ASP A 48 6.01 4.34 -3.32
N ILE A 49 6.55 3.17 -2.92
CA ILE A 49 6.80 2.81 -1.52
C ILE A 49 7.74 3.79 -0.80
N GLU A 50 8.60 4.49 -1.54
CA GLU A 50 9.53 5.45 -0.94
C GLU A 50 8.87 6.81 -0.66
N LYS A 51 7.58 6.97 -0.97
CA LYS A 51 6.85 8.25 -0.94
C LYS A 51 5.46 8.12 -0.26
N PRO A 52 5.39 7.66 0.99
CA PRO A 52 4.13 7.48 1.70
C PRO A 52 3.37 8.80 1.87
N ASP A 53 2.07 8.67 2.20
CA ASP A 53 1.26 9.79 2.72
C ASP A 53 1.86 10.28 4.05
N GLU A 54 2.09 9.33 4.95
CA GLU A 54 2.58 9.53 6.31
C GLU A 54 3.52 8.38 6.68
N TYR A 55 4.57 8.69 7.43
CA TYR A 55 5.48 7.70 7.97
C TYR A 55 5.83 8.05 9.42
N ASN A 56 5.51 7.13 10.35
CA ASN A 56 5.92 7.24 11.74
C ASN A 56 6.93 6.14 12.08
N SER A 57 8.20 6.52 12.17
CA SER A 57 9.31 5.60 12.47
C SER A 57 9.19 4.92 13.84
N ASP A 58 8.50 5.55 14.80
CA ASP A 58 8.38 5.01 16.16
C ASP A 58 7.30 3.92 16.27
N LEU A 59 6.31 3.95 15.38
CA LEU A 59 5.21 2.98 15.35
C LEU A 59 5.36 1.93 14.24
N SER A 60 6.27 2.15 13.28
CA SER A 60 6.39 1.35 12.05
C SER A 60 5.13 1.40 11.17
N ASP A 61 4.33 2.46 11.35
CA ASP A 61 3.09 2.70 10.63
C ASP A 61 3.41 3.54 9.39
N VAL A 62 3.02 3.03 8.23
CA VAL A 62 3.19 3.71 6.95
C VAL A 62 1.87 3.77 6.22
N VAL A 63 1.46 4.97 5.84
CA VAL A 63 0.19 5.19 5.16
C VAL A 63 0.44 5.44 3.67
N TYR A 64 -0.29 4.74 2.82
CA TYR A 64 -0.32 4.96 1.38
C TYR A 64 -1.75 5.15 0.91
N THR A 65 -1.93 5.89 -0.18
CA THR A 65 -3.23 6.06 -0.83
C THR A 65 -3.13 5.69 -2.29
N PHE A 66 -4.16 5.04 -2.84
CA PHE A 66 -4.40 4.99 -4.28
C PHE A 66 -5.78 5.57 -4.62
N ILE A 67 -5.94 6.01 -5.87
CA ILE A 67 -7.21 6.54 -6.35
C ILE A 67 -8.05 5.41 -6.92
N GLY A 68 -9.27 5.23 -6.41
CA GLY A 68 -10.09 4.09 -6.77
C GLY A 68 -11.00 3.57 -5.67
N SER A 69 -11.23 2.26 -5.68
CA SER A 69 -11.98 1.52 -4.66
C SER A 69 -11.37 0.14 -4.41
N ALA A 70 -11.64 -0.43 -3.24
CA ALA A 70 -11.26 -1.78 -2.86
C ALA A 70 -12.48 -2.51 -2.28
N GLU A 71 -12.71 -3.74 -2.71
CA GLU A 71 -13.84 -4.55 -2.26
C GLU A 71 -13.34 -5.92 -1.81
N SER A 72 -13.81 -6.40 -0.66
CA SER A 72 -13.65 -7.78 -0.20
C SER A 72 -14.95 -8.24 0.44
N GLU A 73 -15.27 -9.52 0.29
CA GLU A 73 -16.45 -10.12 0.90
C GLU A 73 -16.22 -10.47 2.38
N THR A 74 -14.98 -10.68 2.80
CA THR A 74 -14.65 -11.27 4.11
C THR A 74 -13.53 -10.58 4.87
N ASN A 75 -12.70 -9.77 4.21
CA ASN A 75 -11.44 -9.29 4.79
C ASN A 75 -11.47 -7.80 5.14
N TYR A 76 -10.74 -7.45 6.19
CA TYR A 76 -10.46 -6.07 6.59
C TYR A 76 -8.98 -5.68 6.42
N GLU A 77 -8.10 -6.68 6.35
CA GLU A 77 -6.65 -6.52 6.21
C GLU A 77 -6.05 -7.56 5.24
N ILE A 78 -4.78 -7.36 4.90
CA ILE A 78 -3.95 -8.29 4.13
C ILE A 78 -2.70 -8.60 4.93
N ASP A 79 -2.41 -9.88 5.14
CA ASP A 79 -1.21 -10.34 5.81
C ASP A 79 -0.17 -10.86 4.81
N MET A 80 1.08 -10.44 4.98
CA MET A 80 2.22 -10.91 4.21
C MET A 80 3.32 -11.46 5.13
N TYR A 81 3.88 -12.61 4.76
CA TYR A 81 4.82 -13.36 5.60
C TYR A 81 6.18 -13.51 4.91
N GLY A 82 7.24 -13.04 5.56
CA GLY A 82 8.63 -13.30 5.22
C GLY A 82 9.29 -14.23 6.23
N LYS A 83 10.54 -14.65 5.96
CA LYS A 83 11.29 -15.61 6.80
C LYS A 83 11.35 -15.21 8.28
N GLU A 84 11.42 -13.91 8.57
CA GLU A 84 11.49 -13.34 9.93
C GLU A 84 10.69 -12.02 10.03
N ARG A 85 9.69 -11.85 9.15
CA ARG A 85 8.94 -10.59 9.04
C ARG A 85 7.47 -10.87 8.81
N PHE A 86 6.65 -10.00 9.37
CA PHE A 86 5.21 -10.00 9.22
C PHE A 86 4.78 -8.58 8.89
N ILE A 87 3.98 -8.42 7.83
CA ILE A 87 3.39 -7.16 7.41
C ILE A 87 1.88 -7.35 7.39
N SER A 88 1.15 -6.46 8.05
CA SER A 88 -0.31 -6.35 7.91
C SER A 88 -0.64 -5.03 7.22
N ILE A 89 -1.60 -5.07 6.31
CA ILE A 89 -2.11 -3.91 5.57
C ILE A 89 -3.60 -3.77 5.86
N VAL A 90 -4.00 -2.74 6.58
CA VAL A 90 -5.41 -2.42 6.80
C VAL A 90 -5.92 -1.51 5.70
N ILE A 91 -7.12 -1.80 5.17
CA ILE A 91 -7.66 -1.15 3.98
C ILE A 91 -8.88 -0.32 4.33
N TYR A 92 -8.86 0.96 3.99
CA TYR A 92 -9.96 1.89 4.22
C TYR A 92 -10.40 2.54 2.92
N ASN A 93 -11.66 2.33 2.54
CA ASN A 93 -12.26 3.06 1.43
C ASN A 93 -12.65 4.49 1.86
N ASN A 94 -12.26 5.47 1.07
CA ASN A 94 -12.64 6.87 1.25
C ASN A 94 -13.02 7.49 -0.09
N ASN A 95 -14.33 7.56 -0.38
CA ASN A 95 -14.97 8.21 -1.52
C ASN A 95 -14.05 8.54 -2.71
N GLY A 96 -13.73 7.53 -3.51
CA GLY A 96 -12.90 7.66 -4.72
C GLY A 96 -11.40 7.50 -4.49
N SER A 97 -10.98 7.12 -3.28
CA SER A 97 -9.63 6.72 -2.92
C SER A 97 -9.65 5.60 -1.89
N VAL A 98 -8.52 4.93 -1.73
CA VAL A 98 -8.32 3.87 -0.74
C VAL A 98 -7.02 4.13 -0.01
N MET A 99 -7.10 4.13 1.31
CA MET A 99 -5.96 4.22 2.20
C MET A 99 -5.52 2.82 2.62
N LEU A 100 -4.21 2.59 2.59
CA LEU A 100 -3.52 1.40 3.02
C LEU A 100 -2.64 1.78 4.20
N GLU A 101 -2.98 1.30 5.38
CA GLU A 101 -2.17 1.47 6.58
C GLU A 101 -1.33 0.21 6.77
N VAL A 102 -0.01 0.34 6.61
CA VAL A 102 0.94 -0.77 6.57
C VAL A 102 1.73 -0.81 7.87
N PHE A 103 1.65 -1.96 8.54
CA PHE A 103 2.36 -2.26 9.78
C PHE A 103 3.53 -3.21 9.53
N GLY A 104 4.60 -3.08 10.32
CA GLY A 104 5.74 -4.00 10.28
C GLY A 104 6.80 -3.69 9.21
N MET A 105 6.76 -2.49 8.62
CA MET A 105 7.81 -1.98 7.74
C MET A 105 9.01 -1.48 8.56
N ASN A 106 9.96 -2.37 8.86
CA ASN A 106 11.25 -2.06 9.52
C ASN A 106 12.46 -2.39 8.62
#